data_AF-A0A1V9EGX1-F1
#
_entry.id   AF-A0A1V9EGX1-F1
#
_cell.length_a   1.000
_cell.length_b   1.000
_cell.length_c   1.000
_cell.angle_alpha   90.00
_cell.angle_beta   90.00
_cell.angle_gamma   90.00
#
_symmetry.space_group_name_H-M   'P 1'
#
loop_
_entity.id
_entity.type
_entity.pdbx_description
1 polymer ?
#
loop_
_entity_poly.entity_id
_entity_poly.type
_entity_poly.pdbx_seq_one_letter_code
_entity_poly.pdbx_strand_id
1 'polypeptide(L)'
;MHELYKDGTDIFQILDAIEKRTGLFILNRNLDYLYNFISGYKFLALQTKTEIKNLCQFDQFSTFLKEEFNEKDENTMGWFGQLHSKFGSEQGFIKFFEYLHKFREKTTVPL
;
A
#
# COMPACT_ATOMS: atom_id res chain seq x y z
N MET A 1 26.53 -7.14 12.77
CA MET A 1 25.34 -6.46 12.22
C MET A 1 25.07 -7.06 10.86
N HIS A 2 23.91 -7.70 10.67
CA HIS A 2 23.55 -8.42 9.44
C HIS A 2 23.44 -7.48 8.25
N GLU A 3 24.07 -7.83 7.13
CA GLU A 3 24.07 -7.11 5.85
C GLU A 3 22.71 -7.13 5.11
N LEU A 4 21.65 -7.65 5.72
CA LEU A 4 20.32 -7.86 5.11
C LEU A 4 19.54 -6.56 4.81
N TYR A 5 20.04 -5.39 5.21
CA TYR A 5 19.35 -4.10 5.06
C TYR A 5 20.11 -3.06 4.23
N LYS A 6 21.25 -3.43 3.62
CA LYS A 6 22.11 -2.47 2.90
C LYS A 6 21.40 -1.80 1.70
N ASP A 7 20.39 -2.44 1.13
CA ASP A 7 19.75 -1.96 -0.10
C ASP A 7 18.34 -1.39 0.10
N GLY A 8 17.84 -1.25 1.33
CA GLY A 8 16.46 -0.80 1.57
C GLY A 8 15.39 -1.79 1.06
N THR A 9 14.20 -1.77 1.65
CA THR A 9 13.11 -2.68 1.24
C THR A 9 12.16 -1.95 0.29
N ASP A 10 11.77 -2.59 -0.80
CA ASP A 10 10.81 -2.04 -1.76
C ASP A 10 9.37 -2.25 -1.29
N ILE A 11 8.59 -1.17 -1.19
CA ILE A 11 7.20 -1.23 -0.74
C ILE A 11 6.34 -2.16 -1.61
N PHE A 12 6.54 -2.19 -2.92
CA PHE A 12 5.76 -3.07 -3.79
C PHE A 12 6.11 -4.54 -3.59
N GLN A 13 7.37 -4.86 -3.27
CA GLN A 13 7.75 -6.23 -2.91
C GLN A 13 7.12 -6.67 -1.59
N ILE A 14 6.99 -5.76 -0.61
CA ILE A 14 6.27 -6.03 0.65
C ILE A 14 4.80 -6.30 0.35
N LEU A 15 4.16 -5.46 -0.46
CA LEU A 15 2.76 -5.62 -0.83
C LEU A 15 2.53 -6.93 -1.60
N ASP A 16 3.40 -7.28 -2.55
CA ASP A 16 3.36 -8.57 -3.27
C ASP A 16 3.48 -9.76 -2.29
N ALA A 17 4.33 -9.64 -1.25
CA ALA A 17 4.49 -10.68 -0.24
C ALA A 17 3.23 -10.83 0.63
N ILE A 18 2.60 -9.71 1.02
CA ILE A 18 1.35 -9.71 1.79
C ILE A 18 0.20 -10.29 0.96
N GLU A 19 0.09 -9.96 -0.32
CA GLU A 19 -0.95 -10.52 -1.20
C GLU A 19 -0.81 -12.05 -1.28
N LYS A 20 0.40 -12.54 -1.51
CA LYS A 20 0.68 -13.98 -1.68
C LYS A 20 0.56 -14.76 -0.37
N ARG A 21 0.91 -14.16 0.77
CA ARG A 21 1.01 -14.85 2.06
C ARG A 21 0.34 -14.06 3.18
N THR A 22 -0.89 -13.60 2.96
CA THR A 22 -1.60 -12.69 3.87
C THR A 22 -1.59 -13.15 5.33
N GLY A 23 -1.85 -14.43 5.58
CA GLY A 23 -1.87 -14.98 6.94
C GLY A 23 -0.54 -14.89 7.70
N LEU A 24 0.60 -14.83 7.00
CA LEU A 24 1.92 -14.68 7.62
C LEU A 24 2.18 -13.24 8.09
N PHE A 25 1.62 -12.25 7.40
CA PHE A 25 1.94 -10.85 7.63
C PHE A 25 0.88 -10.13 8.45
N ILE A 26 -0.40 -10.34 8.11
CA ILE A 26 -1.52 -9.58 8.68
C ILE A 26 -2.67 -10.47 9.15
N LEU A 27 -2.44 -11.77 9.34
CA LEU A 27 -3.37 -12.80 9.85
C LEU A 27 -4.58 -13.11 8.95
N ASN A 28 -5.30 -12.11 8.44
CA ASN A 28 -6.47 -12.29 7.57
C ASN A 28 -6.53 -11.22 6.46
N ARG A 29 -7.41 -11.44 5.49
CA ARG A 29 -7.64 -10.53 4.36
C ARG A 29 -8.54 -9.38 4.80
N ASN A 30 -7.95 -8.39 5.47
CA ASN A 30 -8.67 -7.25 6.02
C ASN A 30 -7.90 -5.94 5.75
N LEU A 31 -8.63 -4.93 5.27
CA LEU A 31 -8.05 -3.65 4.87
C LEU A 31 -7.49 -2.86 6.07
N ASP A 32 -8.13 -2.90 7.23
CA ASP A 32 -7.64 -2.24 8.45
C ASP A 32 -6.31 -2.84 8.88
N TYR A 33 -6.17 -4.17 8.81
CA TYR A 33 -4.92 -4.83 9.18
C TYR A 33 -3.80 -4.51 8.21
N LEU A 34 -4.11 -4.45 6.91
CA LEU A 34 -3.17 -4.01 5.89
C LEU A 34 -2.72 -2.56 6.13
N TYR A 35 -3.65 -1.65 6.40
CA TYR A 35 -3.35 -0.25 6.68
C TYR A 35 -2.50 -0.07 7.92
N ASN A 36 -2.82 -0.78 9.00
CA ASN A 36 -2.06 -0.76 10.24
C ASN A 36 -0.64 -1.33 10.03
N PHE A 37 -0.50 -2.39 9.25
CA PHE A 37 0.80 -2.97 8.91
C PHE A 37 1.66 -1.96 8.15
N ILE A 38 1.15 -1.36 7.07
CA ILE A 38 1.90 -0.40 6.24
C ILE A 38 2.26 0.85 7.07
N SER A 39 1.32 1.36 7.86
CA SER A 39 1.55 2.53 8.72
C SER A 39 2.61 2.25 9.78
N GLY A 40 2.53 1.09 10.45
CA GLY A 40 3.53 0.63 11.41
C GLY A 40 4.90 0.41 10.79
N TYR A 41 4.95 -0.13 9.56
CA TYR A 41 6.19 -0.34 8.83
C TYR A 41 6.85 0.99 8.43
N LYS A 42 6.07 1.96 7.91
CA LYS A 42 6.54 3.32 7.63
C LYS A 42 7.07 3.99 8.91
N PHE A 43 6.37 3.86 10.02
CA PHE A 43 6.78 4.40 11.31
C PHE A 43 8.11 3.79 11.79
N LEU A 44 8.24 2.46 11.74
CA LEU A 44 9.46 1.76 12.12
C LEU A 44 10.65 2.21 11.25
N ALA A 45 10.45 2.28 9.93
CA ALA A 45 11.49 2.73 9.01
C ALA A 45 11.97 4.16 9.30
N LEU A 46 11.06 5.05 9.67
CA LEU A 46 11.41 6.40 10.13
C LEU A 46 12.24 6.37 11.42
N GLN A 47 11.86 5.56 12.41
CA GLN A 47 12.58 5.43 13.67
C GLN A 47 13.99 4.84 13.49
N THR A 48 14.14 3.86 12.61
CA THR A 48 15.40 3.17 12.34
C THR A 48 16.24 3.82 11.25
N LYS A 49 15.74 4.90 10.63
CA LYS A 49 16.34 5.55 9.44
C LYS A 49 16.59 4.56 8.30
N THR A 50 15.70 3.59 8.15
CA THR A 50 15.75 2.61 7.07
C THR A 50 15.02 3.18 5.86
N GLU A 51 15.66 3.10 4.69
CA GLU A 51 15.02 3.51 3.44
C GLU A 51 13.97 2.48 3.00
N ILE A 52 12.79 2.98 2.61
CA ILE A 52 11.78 2.21 1.88
C ILE A 52 11.78 2.70 0.43
N LYS A 53 12.19 1.83 -0.49
CA LYS A 53 12.20 2.14 -1.92
C LYS A 53 10.77 2.26 -2.45
N ASN A 54 10.59 3.10 -3.48
CA ASN A 54 9.32 3.37 -4.17
C ASN A 54 8.18 3.92 -3.29
N LEU A 55 8.50 4.41 -2.09
CA LEU A 55 7.48 4.96 -1.18
C LEU A 55 6.75 6.17 -1.77
N CYS A 56 7.49 7.10 -2.40
CA CYS A 56 6.89 8.26 -3.06
C CYS A 56 5.96 7.88 -4.20
N GLN A 57 6.29 6.82 -4.95
CA GLN A 57 5.40 6.30 -6.01
C GLN A 57 4.16 5.67 -5.38
N PHE A 58 4.30 4.91 -4.31
CA PHE A 58 3.15 4.36 -3.58
C PHE A 58 2.25 5.46 -2.98
N ASP A 59 2.80 6.58 -2.53
CA ASP A 59 2.02 7.69 -2.00
C ASP A 59 1.10 8.33 -3.07
N GLN A 60 1.42 8.18 -4.36
CA GLN A 60 0.55 8.60 -5.48
C GLN A 60 -0.66 7.68 -5.68
N PHE A 61 -0.73 6.53 -5.01
CA PHE A 61 -1.82 5.57 -5.16
C PHE A 61 -3.19 6.16 -4.75
N SER A 62 -3.22 7.02 -3.72
CA SER A 62 -4.45 7.72 -3.32
C SER A 62 -4.97 8.66 -4.42
N THR A 63 -4.05 9.34 -5.13
CA THR A 63 -4.39 10.20 -6.27
C THR A 63 -4.96 9.37 -7.42
N PHE A 64 -4.35 8.23 -7.73
CA PHE A 64 -4.87 7.29 -8.72
C PHE A 64 -6.29 6.83 -8.36
N LEU A 65 -6.53 6.43 -7.11
CA LEU A 65 -7.87 6.01 -6.68
C LEU A 65 -8.90 7.15 -6.75
N LYS A 66 -8.48 8.39 -6.46
CA LYS A 66 -9.34 9.57 -6.61
C LYS A 66 -9.82 9.73 -8.05
N GLU A 67 -8.92 9.55 -9.03
CA GLU A 67 -9.27 9.54 -10.46
C GLU A 67 -10.19 8.37 -10.81
N GLU A 68 -9.85 7.14 -10.40
CA GLU A 68 -10.63 5.93 -10.69
C GLU A 68 -12.04 5.98 -10.12
N PHE A 69 -12.23 6.66 -8.98
CA PHE A 69 -13.53 6.78 -8.32
C PHE A 69 -14.27 8.07 -8.69
N ASN A 70 -13.66 8.93 -9.51
CA ASN A 70 -14.18 10.26 -9.86
C ASN A 70 -14.57 11.07 -8.60
N GLU A 71 -13.74 10.96 -7.56
CA GLU A 71 -13.94 11.64 -6.28
C GLU A 71 -13.49 13.10 -6.40
N LYS A 72 -14.36 14.03 -6.02
CA LYS A 72 -14.06 15.46 -6.06
C LYS A 72 -13.32 15.91 -4.80
N ASP A 73 -13.75 15.39 -3.67
CA ASP A 73 -13.24 15.77 -2.36
C ASP A 73 -11.97 14.99 -2.00
N GLU A 74 -11.16 15.55 -1.11
CA GLU A 74 -10.01 14.85 -0.55
C GLU A 74 -10.45 13.92 0.59
N ASN A 75 -10.03 12.66 0.50
CA ASN A 75 -10.14 11.74 1.62
C ASN A 75 -8.94 11.92 2.55
N THR A 76 -9.16 12.34 3.79
CA THR A 76 -8.09 12.60 4.77
C THR A 76 -7.32 11.36 5.19
N MET A 77 -7.87 10.15 4.95
CA MET A 77 -7.19 8.87 5.18
C MET A 77 -6.59 8.26 3.89
N GLY A 78 -6.56 9.02 2.79
CA GLY A 78 -6.00 8.58 1.50
C GLY A 78 -6.65 7.29 0.98
N TRP A 79 -5.86 6.43 0.34
CA TRP A 79 -6.32 5.17 -0.24
C TRP A 79 -7.13 4.30 0.73
N PHE A 80 -6.77 4.30 2.01
CA PHE A 80 -7.45 3.51 3.03
C PHE A 80 -8.88 3.99 3.19
N GLY A 81 -9.07 5.30 3.42
CA GLY A 81 -10.39 5.87 3.58
C GLY A 81 -11.24 5.73 2.32
N GLN A 82 -10.65 5.84 1.13
CA GLN A 82 -11.36 5.70 -0.16
C GLN A 82 -11.87 4.27 -0.36
N LEU A 83 -11.01 3.27 -0.13
CA LEU A 83 -11.38 1.87 -0.29
C LEU A 83 -12.32 1.40 0.84
N HIS A 84 -12.06 1.82 2.07
CA HIS A 84 -12.86 1.45 3.22
C HIS A 84 -14.27 2.03 3.14
N SER A 85 -14.44 3.30 2.77
CA SER A 85 -15.77 3.90 2.64
C SER A 85 -16.61 3.25 1.54
N LYS A 86 -15.97 2.82 0.44
CA LYS A 86 -16.65 2.27 -0.73
C LYS A 86 -16.91 0.77 -0.65
N PHE A 87 -16.03 0.01 0.00
CA PHE A 87 -16.05 -1.46 -0.02
C PHE A 87 -16.03 -2.10 1.37
N GLY A 88 -15.78 -1.34 2.44
CA GLY A 88 -15.54 -1.90 3.78
C GLY A 88 -14.24 -2.71 3.88
N SER A 89 -14.00 -3.34 5.03
CA SER A 89 -12.69 -3.94 5.34
C SER A 89 -12.34 -5.18 4.51
N GLU A 90 -13.24 -6.15 4.41
CA GLU A 90 -12.94 -7.44 3.75
C GLU A 90 -12.86 -7.27 2.23
N GLN A 91 -13.90 -6.69 1.62
CA GLN A 91 -13.91 -6.46 0.18
C GLN A 91 -12.92 -5.36 -0.23
N GLY A 92 -12.69 -4.37 0.64
CA GLY A 92 -11.68 -3.33 0.43
C GLY A 92 -10.26 -3.88 0.36
N PHE A 93 -9.93 -4.96 1.09
CA PHE A 93 -8.64 -5.64 0.96
C PHE A 93 -8.46 -6.21 -0.46
N ILE A 94 -9.47 -6.90 -0.98
CA ILE A 94 -9.43 -7.46 -2.33
C ILE A 94 -9.29 -6.33 -3.36
N LYS A 95 -10.07 -5.25 -3.20
CA LYS A 95 -10.03 -4.10 -4.10
C LYS A 95 -8.71 -3.34 -4.01
N PHE A 96 -8.08 -3.27 -2.85
CA PHE A 96 -6.75 -2.67 -2.71
C PHE A 96 -5.76 -3.29 -3.70
N PHE A 97 -5.63 -4.63 -3.70
CA PHE A 97 -4.69 -5.30 -4.59
C PHE A 97 -5.11 -5.22 -6.05
N GLU A 98 -6.40 -5.32 -6.37
CA GLU A 98 -6.89 -5.12 -7.74
C GLU A 98 -6.50 -3.75 -8.30
N TYR A 99 -6.71 -2.68 -7.52
CA TYR A 99 -6.34 -1.32 -7.94
C TYR A 99 -4.84 -1.07 -7.89
N LEU A 100 -4.11 -1.71 -6.96
CA LEU A 100 -2.65 -1.63 -6.91
C LEU A 100 -2.02 -2.20 -8.18
N HIS A 101 -2.53 -3.32 -8.69
CA HIS A 101 -2.08 -3.89 -9.96
C HIS A 101 -2.34 -2.95 -11.13
N LYS A 102 -3.55 -2.39 -11.24
CA LYS A 102 -3.90 -1.37 -12.26
C LYS A 102 -3.01 -0.13 -12.18
N PHE A 103 -2.74 0.35 -10.96
CA PHE A 103 -1.86 1.48 -10.72
C PHE A 103 -0.44 1.20 -11.24
N ARG A 104 0.10 0.02 -10.92
CA ARG A 104 1.44 -0.39 -11.37
C ARG A 104 1.51 -0.47 -12.89
N GLU A 105 0.54 -1.10 -13.55
CA GLU A 105 0.44 -1.17 -15.01
C GLU A 105 0.45 0.23 -15.67
N LYS A 106 -0.32 1.19 -15.12
CA LYS A 106 -0.37 2.58 -15.60
C LYS A 106 0.97 3.32 -15.40
N THR A 107 1.68 3.05 -14.30
CA THR A 107 2.97 3.71 -13.98
C THR A 107 4.20 3.06 -14.63
N THR A 108 4.09 1.84 -15.15
CA THR A 108 5.18 1.17 -15.90
C THR A 108 5.33 1.63 -17.35
N VAL A 109 4.49 2.55 -17.85
CA VAL A 109 4.68 3.16 -19.17
C VAL A 109 5.74 4.27 -19.04
N PRO A 110 6.93 4.15 -19.66
CA PRO A 110 7.88 5.25 -19.72
C PRO A 110 7.35 6.33 -20.67
N LEU A 111 7.42 7.60 -20.27
CA LEU A 111 7.44 8.72 -21.21
C LEU A 111 8.79 8.76 -21.93
#